data_AF-Q2QAJ3-F1
#
_entry.id   AF-Q2QAJ3-F1
#
_cell.length_a   1.000
_cell.length_b   1.000
_cell.length_c   1.000
_cell.angle_alpha   90.00
_cell.angle_beta   90.00
_cell.angle_gamma   90.00
#
_symmetry.space_group_name_H-M   'P 1'
#
loop_
_entity.id
_entity.type
_entity.pdbx_description
1 polymer ?
#
loop_
_entity_poly.entity_id
_entity_poly.type
_entity_poly.pdbx_seq_one_letter_code
_entity_poly.pdbx_strand_id
1 'polypeptide(L)' 'EAVKNLDNVKATFDKLSELHSDKLHVDPQNFRLLGDNLIIVLAATMGKDFTPEAQAAWQKLVGVVASALS' A
#
# COMPACT_ATOMS: atom_id res chain seq x y z
N GLU A 1 -0.34 0.29 -11.00
CA GLU A 1 1.10 0.03 -11.10
C GLU A 1 1.64 -1.00 -10.12
N ALA A 2 1.49 -0.86 -8.79
CA ALA A 2 2.00 -1.85 -7.82
C ALA A 2 1.59 -3.31 -8.11
N VAL A 3 0.28 -3.56 -8.27
CA VAL A 3 -0.28 -4.91 -8.56
C VAL A 3 0.22 -5.47 -9.90
N LYS A 4 0.62 -4.61 -10.84
CA LYS A 4 1.17 -5.01 -12.15
C LYS A 4 2.67 -5.27 -12.11
N ASN A 5 3.36 -4.84 -11.05
CA ASN A 5 4.82 -4.88 -10.92
C ASN A 5 5.22 -5.37 -9.52
N LEU A 6 4.64 -6.48 -9.06
CA LEU A 6 4.79 -6.99 -7.69
C LEU A 6 6.25 -7.28 -7.31
N ASP A 7 7.09 -7.67 -8.27
CA ASP A 7 8.52 -7.96 -8.04
C ASP A 7 9.40 -6.70 -8.02
N ASN A 8 8.87 -5.56 -8.49
CA ASN A 8 9.66 -4.34 -8.69
C ASN A 8 8.93 -3.06 -8.20
N VAL A 9 8.13 -3.19 -7.14
CA VAL A 9 7.30 -2.10 -6.62
C VAL A 9 8.14 -0.89 -6.22
N LYS A 10 9.32 -1.11 -5.61
CA LYS A 10 10.22 -0.03 -5.21
C LYS A 10 10.64 0.84 -6.41
N ALA A 11 11.27 0.24 -7.42
CA ALA A 11 11.71 0.99 -8.59
C ALA A 11 10.53 1.63 -9.36
N THR A 12 9.36 0.96 -9.36
CA THR A 12 8.13 1.51 -9.97
C THR A 12 7.69 2.81 -9.30
N PHE A 13 7.97 3.00 -8.01
CA PHE A 13 7.55 4.15 -7.23
C PHE A 13 8.68 5.09 -6.80
N ASP A 14 9.92 4.93 -7.26
CA ASP A 14 11.06 5.78 -6.84
C ASP A 14 10.75 7.29 -6.98
N LYS A 15 10.23 7.73 -8.14
CA LYS A 15 9.85 9.14 -8.35
C LYS A 15 8.71 9.62 -7.44
N LEU A 16 7.81 8.69 -7.07
CA LEU A 16 6.69 9.00 -6.20
C LEU A 16 7.15 9.09 -4.74
N SER A 17 8.10 8.25 -4.32
CA SER A 17 8.78 8.34 -3.02
C SER A 17 9.48 9.69 -2.87
N GLU A 18 10.29 10.11 -3.87
CA GLU A 18 10.93 11.44 -3.88
C GLU A 18 9.93 12.58 -3.71
N LEU A 19 8.78 12.52 -4.40
CA LEU A 19 7.73 13.53 -4.27
C LEU A 19 7.19 13.60 -2.83
N HIS A 20 6.93 12.44 -2.19
CA HIS A 20 6.38 12.39 -0.85
C HIS A 20 7.37 12.79 0.24
N SER A 21 8.65 12.42 0.07
CA SER A 21 9.75 12.82 0.97
C SER A 21 10.09 14.30 0.82
N ASP A 22 10.43 14.73 -0.39
CA ASP A 22 11.21 15.95 -0.58
C ASP A 22 10.34 17.19 -0.82
N LYS A 23 9.09 16.98 -1.27
CA LYS A 23 8.16 18.09 -1.54
C LYS A 23 6.98 18.13 -0.59
N LEU A 24 6.42 16.96 -0.26
CA LEU A 24 5.23 16.86 0.58
C LEU A 24 5.56 16.62 2.05
N HIS A 25 6.78 16.17 2.36
CA HIS A 25 7.26 15.90 3.72
C HIS A 25 6.30 15.02 4.53
N VAL A 26 5.78 13.95 3.89
CA VAL A 26 4.83 13.04 4.52
C VAL A 26 5.57 12.16 5.52
N ASP A 27 5.06 12.08 6.75
CA ASP A 27 5.55 11.10 7.74
C ASP A 27 5.28 9.67 7.22
N PRO A 28 6.31 8.80 7.12
CA PRO A 28 6.17 7.41 6.69
C PRO A 28 5.08 6.60 7.40
N GLN A 29 4.75 6.93 8.65
CA GLN A 29 3.68 6.27 9.40
C GLN A 29 2.31 6.47 8.75
N ASN A 30 2.09 7.59 8.06
CA ASN A 30 0.82 7.88 7.38
C ASN A 30 0.54 6.89 6.24
N PHE A 31 1.56 6.33 5.59
CA PHE A 31 1.35 5.30 4.56
C PHE A 31 0.81 4.00 5.15
N ARG A 32 1.25 3.63 6.36
CA ARG A 32 0.73 2.46 7.08
C ARG A 32 -0.73 2.69 7.49
N LEU A 33 -1.03 3.85 8.06
CA LEU A 33 -2.39 4.22 8.45
C LEU A 33 -3.35 4.25 7.26
N LEU A 34 -2.94 4.84 6.14
CA LEU A 34 -3.74 4.84 4.92
C LEU A 34 -3.95 3.41 4.41
N GLY A 35 -2.90 2.59 4.46
CA GLY A 35 -2.95 1.18 4.13
C GLY A 35 -4.00 0.39 4.91
N ASP A 36 -4.04 0.56 6.23
CA ASP A 36 -5.01 -0.10 7.10
C ASP A 36 -6.45 0.35 6.78
N ASN A 37 -6.64 1.65 6.51
CA ASN A 37 -7.94 2.17 6.09
C ASN A 37 -8.41 1.55 4.76
N LEU A 38 -7.51 1.37 3.78
CA LEU A 38 -7.85 0.71 2.52
C LEU A 38 -8.27 -0.74 2.74
N ILE A 39 -7.60 -1.46 3.64
CA ILE A 39 -7.96 -2.85 3.99
C ILE A 39 -9.35 -2.91 4.63
N ILE A 40 -9.68 -1.97 5.53
CA ILE A 40 -11.02 -1.87 6.12
C ILE A 40 -12.09 -1.64 5.04
N VAL A 41 -11.84 -0.72 4.10
CA VAL A 41 -12.78 -0.44 3.01
C VAL A 41 -12.93 -1.65 2.08
N LEU A 42 -11.84 -2.35 1.77
CA LEU A 42 -11.89 -3.59 0.98
C LEU A 42 -12.72 -4.67 1.68
N ALA A 43 -12.53 -4.86 2.98
CA ALA A 43 -13.31 -5.81 3.77
C ALA A 43 -14.81 -5.47 3.76
N ALA A 44 -15.15 -4.20 3.95
CA ALA A 44 -16.53 -3.72 3.92
C ALA A 44 -17.17 -3.87 2.53
N THR A 45 -16.40 -3.69 1.46
CA THR A 45 -16.90 -3.73 0.08
C THR A 45 -17.04 -5.15 -0.44
N MET A 46 -16.08 -6.04 -0.14
CA MET A 46 -16.06 -7.42 -0.62
C MET A 46 -16.92 -8.37 0.25
N GLY A 47 -17.20 -8.00 1.50
CA GLY A 47 -18.05 -8.77 2.40
C GLY A 47 -17.55 -10.21 2.56
N LYS A 48 -18.35 -11.19 2.12
CA LYS A 48 -18.02 -12.62 2.23
C LYS A 48 -16.83 -13.05 1.37
N ASP A 49 -16.53 -12.31 0.32
CA ASP A 49 -15.41 -12.61 -0.58
C ASP A 49 -14.06 -12.10 -0.02
N PHE A 50 -14.08 -11.34 1.08
CA PHE A 50 -12.88 -10.95 1.81
C PHE A 50 -12.40 -12.08 2.72
N THR A 51 -11.88 -13.14 2.10
CA THR A 51 -11.39 -14.30 2.83
C THR A 51 -10.12 -13.97 3.63
N PRO A 52 -9.73 -14.80 4.62
CA PRO A 52 -8.46 -14.61 5.34
C PRO A 52 -7.24 -14.55 4.42
N GLU A 53 -7.23 -15.31 3.33
CA GLU A 53 -6.16 -15.32 2.33
C GLU A 53 -6.13 -14.01 1.55
N ALA A 54 -7.30 -13.48 1.17
CA ALA A 54 -7.42 -12.18 0.53
C ALA A 54 -6.92 -11.06 1.46
N GLN A 55 -7.32 -11.09 2.74
CA GLN A 55 -6.85 -10.14 3.74
C GLN A 55 -5.31 -10.17 3.86
N ALA A 56 -4.73 -11.36 4.01
CA ALA A 56 -3.28 -11.52 4.12
C ALA A 56 -2.55 -11.00 2.87
N ALA A 57 -3.09 -11.25 1.68
CA ALA A 57 -2.52 -10.75 0.43
C ALA A 57 -2.55 -9.22 0.35
N TRP A 58 -3.68 -8.59 0.69
CA TRP A 58 -3.82 -7.13 0.69
C TRP A 58 -2.94 -6.48 1.77
N GLN A 59 -2.88 -7.05 2.97
CA GLN A 59 -1.98 -6.60 4.04
C GLN A 59 -0.51 -6.62 3.58
N LYS A 60 -0.08 -7.70 2.93
CA LYS A 60 1.27 -7.81 2.39
C LYS A 60 1.55 -6.77 1.31
N LEU A 61 0.63 -6.62 0.35
CA LEU A 61 0.79 -5.65 -0.74
C LEU A 61 0.89 -4.22 -0.21
N VAL A 62 -0.04 -3.83 0.66
CA VAL A 62 -0.07 -2.49 1.28
C VAL A 62 1.21 -2.23 2.07
N GLY A 63 1.73 -3.22 2.81
CA GLY A 63 3.01 -3.10 3.50
C GLY A 63 4.19 -2.83 2.57
N VAL A 64 4.25 -3.54 1.43
CA VAL A 64 5.28 -3.33 0.40
C VAL A 64 5.16 -1.95 -0.23
N VAL A 65 3.94 -1.50 -0.55
CA VAL A 65 3.70 -0.16 -1.11
C VAL A 65 4.09 0.93 -0.11
N ALA A 66 3.71 0.80 1.16
CA ALA A 66 4.10 1.75 2.19
C ALA A 66 5.63 1.82 2.33
N SER A 67 6.32 0.68 2.31
CA SER A 67 7.79 0.63 2.35
C SER A 67 8.46 1.21 1.10
N ALA A 68 7.80 1.17 -0.06
CA ALA A 68 8.32 1.74 -1.31
C ALA A 68 8.14 3.26 -1.40
N LEU A 69 7.18 3.81 -0.64
CA LEU A 69 6.87 5.25 -0.62
C LEU A 69 7.48 5.99 0.56
N SER A 70 7.86 5.26 1.61
CA SER A 70 8.63 5.76 2.76
C SER A 70 10.07 6.04 2.37
#